data_AF-A0A960GFJ8-F1
#
_entry.id   AF-A0A960GFJ8-F1
#
_cell.length_a   1.000
_cell.length_b   1.000
_cell.length_c   1.000
_cell.angle_alpha   90.00
_cell.angle_beta   90.00
_cell.angle_gamma   90.00
#
_symmetry.space_group_name_H-M   'P 1'
#
loop_
_entity.id
_entity.type
_entity.pdbx_description
1 polymer ?
#
loop_
_entity_poly.entity_id
_entity_poly.type
_entity_poly.pdbx_seq_one_letter_code
_entity_poly.pdbx_strand_id
1 'polypeptide(L)'
;MKNVAIAAGFGLMSGVLVLTMTGPAQAQTSQQDPWIVGLGDSFMSGEGGRWASNSLSRTGTGWQVGDLSEVYGEPNGESSLRYCHRAESSPSHINGGWQSLNLACSGAQLDSVNVTEPQRSIPGLDTTGIAPGVQGQLQDLSDFAAHNDVQAVVVSIGGNDLGFSTIISDCVSRFMTWGWACAESLPDSIADLGEPGSLSSRSQAVSAGITDRLTRINDIMAATGKGPGDWTLIVQLPPNFVADS
;
A
#
# COMPACT_ATOMS: atom_id res chain seq x y z
N MET A 1 -56.91 42.82 -75.90
CA MET A 1 -57.42 43.92 -75.06
C MET A 1 -56.93 43.70 -73.64
N LYS A 2 -56.45 44.79 -73.02
CA LYS A 2 -56.07 44.99 -71.61
C LYS A 2 -54.74 44.37 -71.15
N ASN A 3 -53.77 45.29 -71.04
CA ASN A 3 -52.48 45.21 -70.35
C ASN A 3 -52.66 45.08 -68.82
N VAL A 4 -51.50 44.91 -68.15
CA VAL A 4 -51.11 45.24 -66.75
C VAL A 4 -50.60 43.98 -66.02
N ALA A 5 -49.50 43.93 -65.28
CA ALA A 5 -48.28 44.72 -65.12
C ALA A 5 -47.36 43.87 -64.21
N ILE A 6 -46.06 44.14 -64.30
CA ILE A 6 -44.96 43.48 -63.59
C ILE A 6 -44.99 43.82 -62.09
N ALA A 7 -44.70 42.84 -61.23
CA ALA A 7 -44.17 43.06 -59.88
C ALA A 7 -43.03 42.08 -59.61
N ALA A 8 -41.80 42.60 -59.57
CA ALA A 8 -40.61 41.88 -59.15
C ALA A 8 -40.55 41.87 -57.62
N GLY A 9 -40.69 40.69 -57.01
CA GLY A 9 -40.44 40.51 -55.58
C GLY A 9 -38.97 40.24 -55.32
N PHE A 10 -38.26 41.22 -54.76
CA PHE A 10 -36.95 41.02 -54.15
C PHE A 10 -37.13 40.22 -52.85
N GLY A 11 -36.89 38.91 -52.90
CA GLY A 11 -36.78 38.06 -51.71
C GLY A 11 -35.43 38.29 -51.04
N LEU A 12 -35.43 38.99 -49.90
CA LEU A 12 -34.30 39.01 -48.96
C LEU A 12 -34.12 37.59 -48.39
N MET A 13 -33.23 36.80 -48.99
CA MET A 13 -32.68 35.63 -48.32
C MET A 13 -31.75 36.11 -47.20
N SER A 14 -32.25 36.16 -45.97
CA SER A 14 -31.40 36.14 -44.77
C SER A 14 -30.68 34.80 -44.72
N GLY A 15 -29.49 34.74 -45.33
CA GLY A 15 -28.54 33.66 -45.08
C GLY A 15 -28.10 33.72 -43.62
N VAL A 16 -28.63 32.81 -42.80
CA VAL A 16 -28.06 32.55 -41.47
C VAL A 16 -26.71 31.86 -41.70
N LEU A 17 -25.64 32.64 -41.63
CA LEU A 17 -24.28 32.12 -41.58
C LEU A 17 -24.09 31.49 -40.19
N VAL A 18 -24.29 30.18 -40.09
CA VAL A 18 -23.94 29.41 -38.89
C VAL A 18 -22.42 29.26 -38.89
N LEU A 19 -21.72 30.19 -38.22
CA LEU A 19 -20.32 29.96 -37.85
C LEU A 19 -20.29 28.84 -36.81
N THR A 20 -19.95 27.63 -37.25
CA THR A 20 -19.55 26.56 -36.34
C THR A 20 -18.21 26.96 -35.72
N MET A 21 -18.26 27.56 -34.54
CA MET A 21 -17.09 27.71 -33.67
C MET A 21 -16.66 26.30 -33.27
N THR A 22 -15.73 25.70 -34.02
CA THR A 22 -14.96 24.56 -33.52
C THR A 22 -14.08 25.11 -32.41
N GLY A 23 -14.60 25.14 -31.19
CA GLY A 23 -13.76 25.29 -30.01
C GLY A 23 -12.68 24.20 -30.03
N PRO A 24 -11.51 24.44 -29.40
CA PRO A 24 -10.53 23.38 -29.28
C PRO A 24 -11.22 22.16 -28.66
N ALA A 25 -11.19 21.03 -29.35
CA ALA A 25 -11.53 19.77 -28.73
C ALA A 25 -10.61 19.65 -27.52
N GLN A 26 -11.14 19.79 -26.31
CA GLN A 26 -10.42 19.35 -25.14
C GLN A 26 -10.18 17.87 -25.40
N ALA A 27 -8.91 17.53 -25.66
CA ALA A 27 -8.49 16.15 -25.58
C ALA A 27 -8.87 15.72 -24.17
N GLN A 28 -9.93 14.93 -24.07
CA GLN A 28 -10.21 14.15 -22.88
C GLN A 28 -9.07 13.13 -22.88
N THR A 29 -7.90 13.53 -22.36
CA THR A 29 -6.96 12.57 -21.83
C THR A 29 -7.82 11.79 -20.87
N SER A 30 -8.07 10.51 -21.14
CA SER A 30 -8.49 9.58 -20.10
C SER A 30 -7.41 9.68 -19.04
N GLN A 31 -7.57 10.61 -18.10
CA GLN A 31 -6.65 10.77 -16.99
C GLN A 31 -6.73 9.41 -16.30
N GLN A 32 -5.67 8.63 -16.45
CA GLN A 32 -5.62 7.31 -15.85
C GLN A 32 -5.87 7.51 -14.36
N ASP A 33 -6.76 6.69 -13.80
CA ASP A 33 -7.08 6.70 -12.38
C ASP A 33 -5.76 6.73 -11.58
N PRO A 34 -5.60 7.63 -10.60
CA PRO A 34 -4.36 7.80 -9.87
C PRO A 34 -4.01 6.54 -9.08
N TRP A 35 -2.73 6.41 -8.74
CA TRP A 35 -2.22 5.26 -8.02
C TRP A 35 -2.13 5.50 -6.51
N ILE A 36 -2.56 4.51 -5.76
CA ILE A 36 -2.24 4.32 -4.34
C ILE A 36 -1.26 3.16 -4.19
N VAL A 37 -0.17 3.37 -3.46
CA VAL A 37 0.88 2.36 -3.25
C VAL A 37 0.97 2.00 -1.77
N GLY A 38 0.80 0.72 -1.45
CA GLY A 38 0.98 0.18 -0.10
C GLY A 38 2.41 -0.30 0.13
N LEU A 39 3.07 0.20 1.16
CA LEU A 39 4.40 -0.22 1.63
C LEU A 39 4.30 -0.72 3.08
N GLY A 40 5.10 -1.73 3.44
CA GLY A 40 5.13 -2.17 4.82
C GLY A 40 5.36 -3.66 5.04
N ASP A 41 4.94 -4.08 6.22
CA ASP A 41 4.96 -5.44 6.70
C ASP A 41 3.63 -6.18 6.42
N SER A 42 3.36 -7.23 7.20
CA SER A 42 2.18 -8.07 7.08
C SER A 42 0.87 -7.30 7.19
N PHE A 43 0.81 -6.24 8.02
CA PHE A 43 -0.38 -5.42 8.20
C PHE A 43 -0.76 -4.67 6.94
N MET A 44 0.22 -4.13 6.19
CA MET A 44 -0.04 -3.51 4.90
C MET A 44 -0.22 -4.55 3.79
N SER A 45 0.49 -5.69 3.85
CA SER A 45 0.30 -6.73 2.84
C SER A 45 -1.11 -7.33 2.88
N GLY A 46 -1.81 -7.24 4.01
CA GLY A 46 -3.11 -7.85 4.22
C GLY A 46 -3.00 -9.34 4.56
N GLU A 47 -1.94 -9.77 5.23
CA GLU A 47 -1.70 -11.18 5.58
C GLU A 47 -2.91 -11.77 6.32
N GLY A 48 -3.35 -12.96 5.91
CA GLY A 48 -4.53 -13.62 6.48
C GLY A 48 -5.87 -13.04 6.01
N GLY A 49 -5.86 -11.99 5.19
CA GLY A 49 -7.03 -11.42 4.54
C GLY A 49 -7.79 -12.43 3.67
N ARG A 50 -9.12 -12.41 3.76
CA ARG A 50 -10.06 -13.29 3.02
C ARG A 50 -9.89 -14.80 3.30
N TRP A 51 -9.06 -15.20 4.27
CA TRP A 51 -9.05 -16.56 4.82
C TRP A 51 -10.25 -16.76 5.76
N ALA A 52 -11.07 -17.77 5.50
CA ALA A 52 -12.40 -17.93 6.12
C ALA A 52 -12.42 -18.78 7.41
N SER A 53 -11.30 -19.38 7.88
CA SER A 53 -11.32 -20.26 9.07
C SER A 53 -9.93 -20.59 9.64
N ASN A 54 -9.91 -21.05 10.91
CA ASN A 54 -8.78 -21.63 11.66
C ASN A 54 -8.64 -23.17 11.55
N SER A 55 -8.94 -23.78 10.40
CA SER A 55 -8.95 -25.25 10.27
C SER A 55 -7.55 -25.83 9.98
N LEU A 56 -7.29 -27.11 10.30
CA LEU A 56 -6.02 -27.79 10.00
C LEU A 56 -6.08 -28.65 8.72
N SER A 57 -7.20 -28.64 7.99
CA SER A 57 -7.43 -29.54 6.84
C SER A 57 -7.15 -28.83 5.51
N ARG A 58 -6.21 -29.33 4.70
CA ARG A 58 -5.83 -28.76 3.39
C ARG A 58 -6.85 -29.01 2.26
N THR A 59 -7.99 -29.65 2.52
CA THR A 59 -8.95 -30.07 1.48
C THR A 59 -10.37 -29.62 1.81
N GLY A 60 -10.92 -28.68 1.04
CA GLY A 60 -12.33 -28.30 1.07
C GLY A 60 -12.60 -26.85 0.66
N THR A 61 -13.66 -26.63 -0.12
CA THR A 61 -14.14 -25.35 -0.69
C THR A 61 -14.66 -24.33 0.34
N GLY A 62 -14.17 -24.37 1.58
CA GLY A 62 -14.62 -23.52 2.70
C GLY A 62 -13.51 -22.66 3.31
N TRP A 63 -12.37 -22.49 2.64
CA TRP A 63 -11.14 -21.95 3.22
C TRP A 63 -10.87 -20.48 2.93
N GLN A 64 -11.49 -19.96 1.89
CA GLN A 64 -11.26 -18.65 1.33
C GLN A 64 -12.61 -18.02 1.05
N VAL A 65 -12.80 -16.77 1.45
CA VAL A 65 -13.89 -15.94 0.97
C VAL A 65 -13.49 -15.54 -0.44
N GLY A 66 -13.74 -16.39 -1.45
CA GLY A 66 -13.35 -16.10 -2.84
C GLY A 66 -12.48 -17.12 -3.56
N ASP A 67 -11.85 -16.72 -4.67
CA ASP A 67 -10.80 -17.49 -5.39
C ASP A 67 -9.39 -17.24 -4.76
N LEU A 68 -8.39 -18.08 -5.07
CA LEU A 68 -7.01 -17.93 -4.59
C LEU A 68 -6.37 -16.63 -5.07
N SER A 69 -6.67 -16.17 -6.30
CA SER A 69 -6.30 -14.85 -6.84
C SER A 69 -6.95 -13.67 -6.12
N GLU A 70 -7.87 -13.99 -5.23
CA GLU A 70 -8.73 -13.10 -4.50
C GLU A 70 -8.22 -13.15 -3.02
N VAL A 71 -7.72 -14.29 -2.54
CA VAL A 71 -6.94 -14.42 -1.29
C VAL A 71 -5.60 -13.70 -1.38
N TYR A 72 -4.91 -13.88 -2.50
CA TYR A 72 -3.68 -13.18 -2.82
C TYR A 72 -3.99 -12.27 -4.00
N GLY A 73 -3.84 -10.95 -3.84
CA GLY A 73 -4.28 -9.92 -4.79
C GLY A 73 -3.47 -9.86 -6.10
N GLU A 74 -2.93 -10.99 -6.53
CA GLU A 74 -2.05 -11.13 -7.68
C GLU A 74 -2.46 -12.34 -8.56
N PRO A 75 -2.18 -12.32 -9.87
CA PRO A 75 -2.60 -13.38 -10.78
C PRO A 75 -2.10 -14.76 -10.33
N ASN A 76 -2.98 -15.77 -10.43
CA ASN A 76 -2.75 -17.17 -10.01
C ASN A 76 -2.80 -17.45 -8.51
N GLY A 77 -3.13 -16.46 -7.67
CA GLY A 77 -3.26 -16.69 -6.24
C GLY A 77 -1.93 -16.93 -5.53
N GLU A 78 -0.86 -16.35 -6.04
CA GLU A 78 0.42 -16.20 -5.35
C GLU A 78 0.95 -14.78 -5.60
N SER A 79 1.56 -14.17 -4.59
CA SER A 79 2.26 -12.88 -4.72
C SER A 79 3.46 -13.01 -5.68
N SER A 80 3.65 -12.03 -6.58
CA SER A 80 4.79 -11.89 -7.52
C SER A 80 6.13 -12.07 -6.84
N LEU A 81 6.21 -11.67 -5.58
CA LEU A 81 7.22 -12.10 -4.64
C LEU A 81 6.63 -13.10 -3.64
N ARG A 82 7.07 -14.36 -3.73
CA ARG A 82 6.58 -15.45 -2.87
C ARG A 82 6.77 -15.10 -1.39
N TYR A 83 5.82 -15.49 -0.54
CA TYR A 83 5.79 -15.28 0.92
C TYR A 83 5.51 -13.86 1.42
N CYS A 84 5.28 -12.89 0.55
CA CYS A 84 4.88 -11.55 1.00
C CYS A 84 3.42 -11.45 1.46
N HIS A 85 2.60 -12.48 1.18
CA HIS A 85 1.17 -12.57 1.54
C HIS A 85 0.33 -11.34 1.18
N ARG A 86 0.60 -10.76 0.01
CA ARG A 86 -0.17 -9.63 -0.53
C ARG A 86 -1.59 -10.06 -0.87
N ALA A 87 -2.55 -9.68 -0.04
CA ALA A 87 -3.97 -10.01 -0.20
C ALA A 87 -4.73 -8.90 -0.94
N GLU A 88 -5.81 -9.28 -1.64
CA GLU A 88 -6.73 -8.31 -2.26
C GLU A 88 -7.40 -7.41 -1.21
N SER A 89 -7.54 -7.87 0.03
CA SER A 89 -8.05 -7.07 1.14
C SER A 89 -7.01 -6.21 1.83
N SER A 90 -5.83 -5.99 1.24
CA SER A 90 -4.86 -5.04 1.77
C SER A 90 -5.50 -3.65 1.97
N PRO A 91 -5.13 -2.91 3.04
CA PRO A 91 -5.62 -1.56 3.28
C PRO A 91 -5.33 -0.57 2.13
N SER A 92 -4.36 -0.84 1.25
CA SER A 92 -4.08 -0.01 0.08
C SER A 92 -5.09 -0.20 -1.06
N HIS A 93 -5.91 -1.26 -1.04
CA HIS A 93 -6.95 -1.51 -2.05
C HIS A 93 -8.27 -0.85 -1.66
N ILE A 94 -8.36 0.47 -1.88
CA ILE A 94 -9.54 1.27 -1.50
C ILE A 94 -10.67 1.32 -2.54
N ASN A 95 -10.46 0.79 -3.75
CA ASN A 95 -11.38 0.91 -4.90
C ASN A 95 -11.77 2.38 -5.20
N GLY A 96 -12.79 2.60 -6.03
CA GLY A 96 -13.41 3.93 -6.18
C GLY A 96 -12.68 4.92 -7.09
N GLY A 97 -12.16 4.46 -8.22
CA GLY A 97 -11.45 5.31 -9.20
C GLY A 97 -9.96 5.49 -8.88
N TRP A 98 -9.40 4.56 -8.12
CA TRP A 98 -7.96 4.45 -7.85
C TRP A 98 -7.43 3.14 -8.42
N GLN A 99 -6.25 3.20 -9.00
CA GLN A 99 -5.41 2.03 -9.22
C GLN A 99 -4.57 1.79 -7.97
N SER A 100 -4.29 0.54 -7.64
CA SER A 100 -3.61 0.19 -6.40
C SER A 100 -2.48 -0.79 -6.63
N LEU A 101 -1.32 -0.52 -6.06
CA LEU A 101 -0.16 -1.42 -6.04
C LEU A 101 0.20 -1.76 -4.60
N ASN A 102 0.39 -3.04 -4.32
CA ASN A 102 0.84 -3.52 -3.02
C ASN A 102 2.31 -3.96 -3.14
N LEU A 103 3.23 -3.16 -2.59
CA LEU A 103 4.65 -3.49 -2.49
C LEU A 103 5.04 -4.06 -1.13
N ALA A 104 4.14 -4.02 -0.15
CA ALA A 104 4.37 -4.53 1.19
C ALA A 104 4.72 -6.03 1.18
N CYS A 105 5.46 -6.46 2.20
CA CYS A 105 5.86 -7.85 2.33
C CYS A 105 5.77 -8.32 3.78
N SER A 106 5.07 -9.43 4.00
CA SER A 106 5.03 -10.08 5.31
C SER A 106 6.44 -10.40 5.83
N GLY A 107 6.70 -10.00 7.07
CA GLY A 107 8.02 -10.10 7.69
C GLY A 107 8.99 -8.96 7.36
N ALA A 108 8.60 -7.97 6.54
CA ALA A 108 9.43 -6.82 6.23
C ALA A 108 9.80 -6.03 7.49
N GLN A 109 11.07 -5.63 7.55
CA GLN A 109 11.62 -4.73 8.55
C GLN A 109 11.92 -3.38 7.91
N LEU A 110 12.49 -2.43 8.66
CA LEU A 110 13.00 -1.20 8.08
C LEU A 110 14.10 -1.45 7.04
N ASP A 111 14.90 -2.48 7.25
CA ASP A 111 15.97 -2.92 6.34
C ASP A 111 15.62 -4.24 5.66
N SER A 112 16.07 -4.38 4.42
CA SER A 112 15.90 -5.60 3.64
C SER A 112 16.78 -6.73 4.17
N VAL A 113 16.22 -7.93 4.29
CA VAL A 113 16.91 -9.08 4.89
C VAL A 113 16.82 -10.34 4.03
N ASN A 114 17.87 -11.16 4.07
CA ASN A 114 17.85 -12.53 3.57
C ASN A 114 17.79 -13.47 4.78
N VAL A 115 16.71 -14.23 4.89
CA VAL A 115 16.56 -15.27 5.92
C VAL A 115 16.96 -16.63 5.34
N THR A 116 17.54 -17.50 6.16
CA THR A 116 18.09 -18.78 5.71
C THR A 116 17.11 -19.94 5.81
N GLU A 117 16.13 -19.89 6.71
CA GLU A 117 15.21 -21.01 6.94
C GLU A 117 13.74 -20.61 7.07
N PRO A 118 12.90 -20.93 6.06
CA PRO A 118 13.34 -21.32 4.71
C PRO A 118 14.04 -20.13 4.04
N GLN A 119 14.89 -20.39 3.05
CA GLN A 119 15.60 -19.33 2.35
C GLN A 119 14.63 -18.35 1.67
N ARG A 120 14.61 -17.09 2.09
CA ARG A 120 13.75 -16.03 1.53
C ARG A 120 14.49 -14.69 1.51
N SER A 121 14.22 -13.92 0.48
CA SER A 121 14.58 -12.51 0.39
C SER A 121 13.35 -11.69 0.76
N ILE A 122 13.43 -10.93 1.85
CA ILE A 122 12.33 -10.11 2.37
C ILE A 122 12.68 -8.64 2.15
N PRO A 123 12.04 -7.95 1.19
CA PRO A 123 12.19 -6.51 0.99
C PRO A 123 11.77 -5.73 2.23
N GLY A 124 12.71 -5.00 2.80
CA GLY A 124 12.43 -4.02 3.84
C GLY A 124 12.00 -2.68 3.24
N LEU A 125 11.69 -1.73 4.12
CA LEU A 125 11.38 -0.35 3.71
C LEU A 125 12.65 0.46 3.43
N ASP A 126 13.48 -0.05 2.52
CA ASP A 126 14.73 0.56 2.08
C ASP A 126 14.88 0.49 0.55
N THR A 127 16.06 0.85 0.03
CA THR A 127 16.38 0.80 -1.40
C THR A 127 17.35 -0.34 -1.75
N THR A 128 17.54 -1.30 -0.85
CA THR A 128 18.62 -2.29 -0.96
C THR A 128 18.23 -3.42 -1.90
N GLY A 129 19.07 -3.72 -2.91
CA GLY A 129 18.97 -4.95 -3.69
C GLY A 129 19.45 -6.16 -2.88
N ILE A 130 18.61 -7.16 -2.66
CA ILE A 130 18.93 -8.32 -1.80
C ILE A 130 18.99 -9.66 -2.53
N ALA A 131 18.45 -9.73 -3.74
CA ALA A 131 18.61 -10.85 -4.67
C ALA A 131 18.35 -10.37 -6.11
N PRO A 132 18.71 -11.16 -7.15
CA PRO A 132 18.36 -10.82 -8.52
C PRO A 132 16.85 -10.62 -8.67
N GLY A 133 16.44 -9.40 -9.04
CA GLY A 133 15.03 -9.02 -9.18
C GLY A 133 14.28 -8.79 -7.86
N VAL A 134 14.97 -8.75 -6.72
CA VAL A 134 14.39 -8.43 -5.41
C VAL A 134 15.14 -7.27 -4.78
N GLN A 135 14.43 -6.15 -4.61
CA GLN A 135 14.95 -4.92 -4.04
C GLN A 135 14.01 -4.41 -2.94
N GLY A 136 14.51 -3.47 -2.14
CA GLY A 136 13.73 -2.84 -1.09
C GLY A 136 12.54 -2.07 -1.64
N GLN A 137 11.51 -1.94 -0.81
CA GLN A 137 10.21 -1.39 -1.21
C GLN A 137 10.29 0.09 -1.62
N LEU A 138 11.27 0.85 -1.11
CA LEU A 138 11.48 2.24 -1.53
C LEU A 138 12.09 2.32 -2.93
N GLN A 139 12.92 1.35 -3.33
CA GLN A 139 13.41 1.28 -4.70
C GLN A 139 12.26 0.95 -5.65
N ASP A 140 11.42 -0.03 -5.28
CA ASP A 140 10.23 -0.38 -6.06
C ASP A 140 9.25 0.80 -6.20
N LEU A 141 9.03 1.57 -5.12
CA LEU A 141 8.24 2.80 -5.18
C LEU A 141 8.84 3.80 -6.17
N SER A 142 10.15 4.05 -6.08
CA SER A 142 10.84 5.00 -6.96
C SER A 142 10.70 4.62 -8.44
N ASP A 143 10.94 3.34 -8.76
CA ASP A 143 10.86 2.84 -10.14
C ASP A 143 9.42 2.90 -10.69
N PHE A 144 8.44 2.64 -9.82
CA PHE A 144 7.03 2.70 -10.18
C PHE A 144 6.53 4.15 -10.37
N ALA A 145 6.81 5.03 -9.42
CA ALA A 145 6.37 6.43 -9.42
C ALA A 145 7.02 7.24 -10.56
N ALA A 146 8.17 6.82 -11.08
CA ALA A 146 8.79 7.44 -12.26
C ALA A 146 7.90 7.35 -13.53
N HIS A 147 6.96 6.42 -13.59
CA HIS A 147 6.14 6.16 -14.77
C HIS A 147 4.63 6.19 -14.50
N ASN A 148 4.21 6.39 -13.24
CA ASN A 148 2.82 6.30 -12.82
C ASN A 148 2.43 7.49 -11.95
N ASP A 149 1.19 7.94 -12.06
CA ASP A 149 0.65 9.05 -11.27
C ASP A 149 0.32 8.62 -9.84
N VAL A 150 1.34 8.41 -9.01
CA VAL A 150 1.15 8.05 -7.59
C VAL A 150 0.69 9.29 -6.80
N GLN A 151 -0.52 9.23 -6.25
CA GLN A 151 -1.09 10.31 -5.43
C GLN A 151 -1.34 9.90 -3.97
N ALA A 152 -1.14 8.63 -3.64
CA ALA A 152 -1.19 8.18 -2.25
C ALA A 152 -0.15 7.09 -1.98
N VAL A 153 0.51 7.17 -0.83
CA VAL A 153 1.36 6.09 -0.30
C VAL A 153 0.86 5.75 1.10
N VAL A 154 0.55 4.48 1.33
CA VAL A 154 0.09 3.97 2.63
C VAL A 154 1.19 3.11 3.24
N VAL A 155 1.57 3.38 4.48
CA VAL A 155 2.68 2.72 5.15
C VAL A 155 2.23 2.06 6.45
N SER A 156 2.56 0.78 6.65
CA SER A 156 2.50 0.11 7.96
C SER A 156 3.76 -0.72 8.17
N ILE A 157 4.67 -0.29 9.05
CA ILE A 157 5.98 -0.92 9.24
C ILE A 157 6.45 -0.78 10.69
N GLY A 158 7.38 -1.63 11.11
CA GLY A 158 8.09 -1.52 12.39
C GLY A 158 7.66 -2.55 13.43
N GLY A 159 6.57 -3.30 13.19
CA GLY A 159 6.15 -4.37 14.10
C GLY A 159 7.21 -5.48 14.21
N ASN A 160 7.85 -5.81 13.09
CA ASN A 160 8.92 -6.82 13.05
C ASN A 160 10.20 -6.33 13.73
N ASP A 161 10.62 -5.08 13.49
CA ASP A 161 11.77 -4.45 14.15
C ASP A 161 11.57 -4.35 15.68
N LEU A 162 10.33 -4.10 16.11
CA LEU A 162 9.96 -4.07 17.52
C LEU A 162 9.98 -5.47 18.17
N GLY A 163 9.87 -6.55 17.40
CA GLY A 163 9.72 -7.92 17.92
C GLY A 163 8.28 -8.23 18.36
N PHE A 164 7.29 -7.58 17.76
CA PHE A 164 5.87 -7.68 18.15
C PHE A 164 5.36 -9.13 18.25
N SER A 165 5.72 -9.99 17.29
CA SER A 165 5.29 -11.40 17.30
C SER A 165 5.82 -12.15 18.53
N THR A 166 7.07 -11.90 18.92
CA THR A 166 7.69 -12.50 20.11
C THR A 166 6.98 -12.05 21.38
N ILE A 167 6.73 -10.73 21.48
CA ILE A 167 6.04 -10.11 22.62
C ILE A 167 4.63 -10.69 22.77
N ILE A 168 3.81 -10.67 21.71
CA ILE A 168 2.43 -11.16 21.79
C ILE A 168 2.37 -12.67 22.03
N SER A 169 3.29 -13.46 21.46
CA SER A 169 3.34 -14.91 21.70
C SER A 169 3.60 -15.24 23.17
N ASP A 170 4.54 -14.53 23.81
CA ASP A 170 4.78 -14.65 25.25
C ASP A 170 3.54 -14.23 26.06
N CYS A 171 2.92 -13.11 25.69
CA CYS A 171 1.70 -12.62 26.35
C CYS A 171 0.55 -13.62 26.31
N VAL A 172 0.27 -14.18 25.14
CA VAL A 172 -0.79 -15.19 24.96
C VAL A 172 -0.44 -16.45 25.75
N SER A 173 0.82 -16.90 25.70
CA SER A 173 1.29 -18.05 26.47
C SER A 173 1.08 -17.86 27.98
N ARG A 174 1.48 -16.72 28.53
CA ARG A 174 1.29 -16.36 29.95
C ARG A 174 -0.19 -16.28 30.32
N PHE A 175 -1.02 -15.66 29.47
CA PHE A 175 -2.45 -15.60 29.70
C PHE A 175 -3.08 -16.99 29.77
N MET A 176 -2.73 -17.88 28.84
CA MET A 176 -3.23 -19.26 28.81
C MET A 176 -2.77 -20.11 29.99
N THR A 177 -1.60 -19.81 30.57
CA THR A 177 -0.99 -20.62 31.64
C THR A 177 -1.27 -20.09 33.05
N TRP A 178 -1.39 -18.77 33.25
CA TRP A 178 -1.49 -18.13 34.58
C TRP A 178 -2.68 -17.19 34.75
N GLY A 179 -3.41 -16.84 33.68
CA GLY A 179 -4.68 -16.11 33.75
C GLY A 179 -4.61 -14.60 34.01
N TRP A 180 -3.42 -13.98 34.08
CA TRP A 180 -3.27 -12.52 34.26
C TRP A 180 -2.26 -11.88 33.28
N ALA A 181 -2.38 -10.55 33.14
CA ALA A 181 -2.10 -9.80 31.92
C ALA A 181 -0.63 -9.45 31.68
N CYS A 182 -0.23 -9.53 30.42
CA CYS A 182 1.07 -9.08 29.93
C CYS A 182 1.36 -7.60 30.24
N ALA A 183 0.33 -6.76 30.36
CA ALA A 183 0.47 -5.34 30.69
C ALA A 183 1.08 -5.08 32.08
N GLU A 184 0.90 -5.99 33.04
CA GLU A 184 1.47 -5.85 34.40
C GLU A 184 2.81 -6.59 34.56
N SER A 185 3.22 -7.38 33.56
CA SER A 185 4.34 -8.34 33.67
C SER A 185 5.35 -8.31 32.53
N LEU A 186 5.16 -7.48 31.50
CA LEU A 186 6.20 -7.22 30.52
C LEU A 186 7.30 -6.39 31.19
N PRO A 187 8.47 -6.97 31.45
CA PRO A 187 9.58 -6.20 31.96
C PRO A 187 10.04 -5.25 30.84
N ASP A 188 10.54 -4.06 31.21
CA ASP A 188 11.17 -3.15 30.24
C ASP A 188 12.30 -3.85 29.47
N SER A 189 12.96 -4.83 30.09
CA SER A 189 13.89 -5.75 29.43
C SER A 189 13.13 -6.89 28.76
N ILE A 190 13.29 -7.04 27.44
CA ILE A 190 12.80 -8.20 26.68
C ILE A 190 13.91 -9.21 26.35
N ALA A 191 15.04 -9.12 27.05
CA ALA A 191 16.12 -10.10 26.92
C ALA A 191 15.65 -11.54 27.18
N ASP A 192 14.70 -11.72 28.10
CA ASP A 192 14.09 -13.03 28.41
C ASP A 192 13.25 -13.58 27.24
N LEU A 193 12.88 -12.74 26.28
CA LEU A 193 12.19 -13.10 25.05
C LEU A 193 13.17 -13.38 23.89
N GLY A 194 14.47 -13.37 24.14
CA GLY A 194 15.51 -13.55 23.11
C GLY A 194 15.80 -12.28 22.31
N GLU A 195 15.29 -11.14 22.75
CA GLU A 195 15.36 -9.87 22.05
C GLU A 195 16.35 -8.92 22.76
N PRO A 196 17.36 -8.36 22.09
CA PRO A 196 18.33 -7.48 22.73
C PRO A 196 17.70 -6.12 23.09
N GLY A 197 18.17 -5.51 24.19
CA GLY A 197 17.78 -4.17 24.61
C GLY A 197 16.49 -4.11 25.43
N SER A 198 16.05 -2.88 25.74
CA SER A 198 14.76 -2.62 26.38
C SER A 198 13.68 -2.30 25.35
N LEU A 199 12.42 -2.56 25.67
CA LEU A 199 11.26 -2.14 24.87
C LEU A 199 11.27 -0.65 24.56
N SER A 200 11.65 0.17 25.54
CA SER A 200 11.77 1.62 25.38
C SER A 200 12.84 2.01 24.35
N SER A 201 14.05 1.43 24.45
CA SER A 201 15.15 1.71 23.52
C SER A 201 14.82 1.27 22.09
N ARG A 202 14.15 0.13 21.95
CA ARG A 202 13.70 -0.38 20.65
C ARG A 202 12.59 0.47 20.07
N SER A 203 11.57 0.81 20.86
CA SER A 203 10.47 1.69 20.42
C SER A 203 11.02 3.02 19.90
N GLN A 204 12.00 3.61 20.58
CA GLN A 204 12.69 4.82 20.12
C GLN A 204 13.45 4.60 18.81
N ALA A 205 14.24 3.52 18.71
CA ALA A 205 14.99 3.20 17.50
C ALA A 205 14.07 2.95 16.29
N VAL A 206 12.99 2.19 16.48
CA VAL A 206 11.98 1.92 15.46
C VAL A 206 11.28 3.21 15.05
N SER A 207 10.86 4.05 16.00
CA SER A 207 10.22 5.34 15.70
C SER A 207 11.14 6.28 14.90
N ALA A 208 12.42 6.34 15.27
CA ALA A 208 13.42 7.12 14.54
C ALA A 208 13.64 6.55 13.13
N GLY A 209 13.76 5.23 13.00
CA GLY A 209 13.91 4.56 11.72
C GLY A 209 12.70 4.74 10.79
N ILE A 210 11.47 4.63 11.32
CA ILE A 210 10.24 4.95 10.60
C ILE A 210 10.30 6.38 10.08
N THR A 211 10.64 7.35 10.95
CA THR A 211 10.73 8.77 10.56
C THR A 211 11.73 9.00 9.42
N ASP A 212 12.90 8.34 9.47
CA ASP A 212 13.87 8.36 8.35
C ASP A 212 13.26 7.81 7.06
N ARG A 213 12.55 6.67 7.11
CA ARG A 213 11.94 6.08 5.91
C ARG A 213 10.79 6.91 5.36
N LEU A 214 9.97 7.52 6.21
CA LEU A 214 8.92 8.44 5.76
C LEU A 214 9.51 9.68 5.06
N THR A 215 10.64 10.18 5.55
CA THR A 215 11.39 11.27 4.89
C THR A 215 11.88 10.82 3.51
N ARG A 216 12.41 9.61 3.39
CA ARG A 216 12.84 9.06 2.09
C ARG A 216 11.69 8.86 1.11
N ILE A 217 10.51 8.46 1.58
CA ILE A 217 9.32 8.40 0.72
C ILE A 217 9.01 9.79 0.17
N ASN A 218 9.05 10.82 1.02
CA ASN A 218 8.87 12.20 0.57
C ASN A 218 9.92 12.60 -0.48
N ASP A 219 11.19 12.26 -0.28
CA ASP A 219 12.27 12.55 -1.23
C ASP A 219 12.07 11.82 -2.57
N ILE A 220 11.64 10.56 -2.55
CA ILE A 220 11.31 9.78 -3.75
C ILE A 220 10.16 10.43 -4.51
N MET A 221 9.08 10.75 -3.82
CA MET A 221 7.92 11.40 -4.45
C MET A 221 8.30 12.75 -5.06
N ALA A 222 9.09 13.56 -4.35
CA ALA A 222 9.62 14.82 -4.86
C ALA A 222 10.52 14.62 -6.10
N ALA A 223 11.39 13.61 -6.11
CA ALA A 223 12.24 13.28 -7.25
C ALA A 223 11.44 12.84 -8.48
N THR A 224 10.25 12.26 -8.28
CA THR A 224 9.29 11.93 -9.35
C THR A 224 8.37 13.09 -9.76
N GLY A 225 8.65 14.30 -9.27
CA GLY A 225 7.94 15.53 -9.67
C GLY A 225 6.70 15.86 -8.82
N LYS A 226 6.49 15.18 -7.69
CA LYS A 226 5.37 15.45 -6.78
C LYS A 226 5.71 16.53 -5.77
N GLY A 227 5.00 17.65 -5.82
CA GLY A 227 5.10 18.72 -4.85
C GLY A 227 4.22 18.49 -3.61
N PRO A 228 4.37 19.34 -2.59
CA PRO A 228 3.46 19.36 -1.45
C PRO A 228 2.00 19.57 -1.91
N GLY A 229 1.12 18.66 -1.52
CA GLY A 229 -0.31 18.68 -1.90
C GLY A 229 -0.67 17.89 -3.16
N ASP A 230 0.32 17.45 -3.95
CA ASP A 230 0.09 16.61 -5.14
C ASP A 230 -0.08 15.12 -4.81
N TRP A 231 0.21 14.74 -3.57
CA TRP A 231 0.09 13.38 -3.05
C TRP A 231 -0.10 13.38 -1.53
N THR A 232 -0.53 12.24 -0.98
CA THR A 232 -0.76 12.04 0.46
C THR A 232 0.01 10.84 0.99
N LEU A 233 0.66 11.02 2.14
CA LEU A 233 1.24 9.94 2.94
C LEU A 233 0.27 9.54 4.06
N ILE A 234 -0.10 8.26 4.12
CA ILE A 234 -0.97 7.69 5.15
C ILE A 234 -0.14 6.70 5.95
N VAL A 235 -0.05 6.86 7.27
CA VAL A 235 0.79 6.01 8.13
C VAL A 235 -0.08 5.32 9.16
N GLN A 236 -0.04 3.98 9.16
CA GLN A 236 -0.50 3.15 10.26
C GLN A 236 0.72 2.78 11.10
N LEU A 237 0.84 3.40 12.26
CA LEU A 237 1.96 3.13 13.15
C LEU A 237 1.81 1.75 13.82
N PRO A 238 2.93 1.06 14.11
CA PRO A 238 2.89 -0.18 14.87
C PRO A 238 2.34 0.10 16.28
N PRO A 239 1.82 -0.93 16.98
CA PRO A 239 1.35 -0.77 18.36
C PRO A 239 2.45 -0.19 19.26
N ASN A 240 2.15 0.92 19.94
CA ASN A 240 3.03 1.48 20.95
C ASN A 240 2.81 0.73 22.28
N PHE A 241 3.85 0.05 22.77
CA PHE A 241 3.83 -0.65 24.07
C PHE A 241 4.42 0.17 25.21
N VAL A 242 4.95 1.35 24.91
CA VAL A 242 5.48 2.26 25.92
C VAL A 242 4.39 3.28 26.20
N ALA A 243 3.90 3.33 27.44
CA ALA A 243 3.01 4.40 27.86
C ALA A 243 3.76 5.73 27.71
N ASP A 244 3.16 6.70 27.02
CA ASP A 244 3.70 8.06 26.95
C ASP A 244 3.83 8.59 28.39
N SER A 245 5.05 8.88 28.81
CA SER A 245 5.38 9.46 30.11
C SER A 245 5.12 10.96 30.14
#